data_AF-A0A7S2KWW1-F1
#
_entry.id   AF-A0A7S2KWW1-F1
#
_cell.length_a   1.000
_cell.length_b   1.000
_cell.length_c   1.000
_cell.angle_alpha   90.00
_cell.angle_beta   90.00
_cell.angle_gamma   90.00
#
_symmetry.space_group_name_H-M   'P 1'
#
loop_
_entity.id
_entity.type
_entity.pdbx_description
1 polymer ?
#
loop_
_entity_poly.entity_id
_entity_poly.type
_entity_poly.pdbx_seq_one_letter_code
_entity_poly.pdbx_strand_id
1 'polypeptide(L)'
;SRVLSALSYWGFFTFNSAIYSYIGQLFMCLVRGQGTAMVLASVFIGINNFFSGFIVRPQQMIGNFWVITYIINPGHYVYEGLVTSAFWNDYRTVIVANASQYYVELTSPGYVGQNNTLYENGVCEVMDDGSYCEVTANEFVYAFFGQQYGRRNIPRNVIVLACILVGVRIFTFLALRNLTYSGK
;
A
#
# COMPACT_ATOMS: atom_id res chain seq x y z
N SER A 1 1.49 21.21 1.05
CA SER A 1 2.87 21.59 0.64
C SER A 1 3.52 20.39 -0.02
N ARG A 2 4.04 20.53 -1.24
CA ARG A 2 4.68 19.44 -1.99
C ARG A 2 5.87 18.82 -1.26
N VAL A 3 6.54 19.60 -0.41
CA VAL A 3 7.67 19.13 0.42
C VAL A 3 7.22 18.08 1.43
N LEU A 4 6.06 18.27 2.06
CA LEU A 4 5.56 17.31 3.04
C LEU A 4 5.18 15.98 2.38
N SER A 5 4.56 16.03 1.19
CA SER A 5 4.25 14.84 0.38
C SER A 5 5.50 14.09 -0.05
N ALA A 6 6.57 14.81 -0.43
CA ALA A 6 7.84 14.19 -0.77
C ALA A 6 8.50 13.53 0.46
N LEU A 7 8.48 14.20 1.62
CA LEU A 7 9.00 13.64 2.86
C LEU A 7 8.24 12.39 3.30
N SER A 8 6.91 12.39 3.21
CA SER A 8 6.11 11.20 3.55
C SER A 8 6.38 10.06 2.57
N TYR A 9 6.48 10.35 1.27
CA TYR A 9 6.84 9.36 0.25
C TYR A 9 8.20 8.71 0.54
N TRP A 10 9.25 9.51 0.74
CA TRP A 10 10.58 9.02 1.06
C TRP A 10 10.63 8.30 2.41
N GLY A 11 9.83 8.74 3.38
CA GLY A 11 9.64 8.08 4.66
C GLY A 11 9.10 6.65 4.49
N PHE A 12 7.98 6.48 3.79
CA PHE A 12 7.39 5.17 3.52
C PHE A 12 8.33 4.26 2.70
N PHE A 13 9.04 4.83 1.74
CA PHE A 13 10.06 4.09 0.97
C PHE A 13 11.20 3.59 1.88
N THR A 14 11.65 4.44 2.81
CA THR A 14 12.68 4.07 3.80
C THR A 14 12.19 2.98 4.75
N PHE A 15 10.95 3.08 5.24
CA PHE A 15 10.32 2.02 6.04
C PHE A 15 10.29 0.69 5.30
N ASN A 16 9.92 0.68 4.02
CA ASN A 16 9.90 -0.51 3.18
C ASN A 16 11.29 -1.16 3.08
N SER A 17 12.31 -0.35 2.74
CA SER A 17 13.68 -0.81 2.62
C SER A 17 14.22 -1.36 3.94
N ALA A 18 13.89 -0.70 5.07
CA ALA A 18 14.32 -1.13 6.39
C ALA A 18 13.66 -2.46 6.81
N ILE A 19 12.35 -2.62 6.56
CA ILE A 19 11.62 -3.86 6.88
C ILE A 19 12.21 -5.03 6.10
N TYR A 20 12.39 -4.91 4.77
CA TYR A 20 12.98 -5.99 3.98
C TYR A 20 14.41 -6.31 4.41
N SER A 21 15.21 -5.29 4.73
CA SER A 21 16.57 -5.48 5.20
C SER A 21 16.63 -6.22 6.54
N TYR A 22 15.78 -5.86 7.51
CA TYR A 22 15.77 -6.49 8.83
C TYR A 22 15.13 -7.87 8.83
N ILE A 23 14.13 -8.11 7.99
CA ILE A 23 13.57 -9.46 7.81
C ILE A 23 14.61 -10.36 7.12
N GLY A 24 15.39 -9.85 6.17
CA GLY A 24 16.53 -10.56 5.61
C GLY A 24 17.57 -10.95 6.68
N GLN A 25 17.93 -10.02 7.56
CA GLN A 25 18.81 -10.29 8.71
C GLN A 25 18.23 -11.35 9.65
N LEU A 26 16.92 -11.28 9.93
CA LEU A 26 16.21 -12.27 10.74
C LEU A 26 16.31 -13.67 10.13
N PHE A 27 16.08 -13.83 8.82
CA PHE A 27 16.18 -15.13 8.16
C PHE A 27 17.60 -15.72 8.17
N MET A 28 18.63 -14.87 8.03
CA MET A 28 20.02 -15.30 8.20
C MET A 28 20.31 -15.82 9.61
N CYS A 29 19.67 -15.25 10.63
CA CYS A 29 19.81 -15.72 12.00
C CYS A 29 19.02 -17.02 12.26
N LEU A 30 17.87 -17.19 11.60
CA LEU A 30 16.98 -18.34 11.81
C LEU A 30 17.43 -19.61 11.09
N VAL A 31 18.10 -19.51 9.94
CA VAL A 31 18.37 -20.65 9.05
C VAL A 31 19.85 -20.92 8.88
N ARG A 32 20.24 -22.19 9.07
CA ARG A 32 21.61 -22.69 8.88
C ARG A 32 21.92 -22.86 7.39
N GLY A 33 22.08 -21.74 6.69
CA GLY A 33 22.47 -21.74 5.28
C GLY A 33 22.11 -20.43 4.59
N GLN A 34 23.13 -19.75 4.06
CA GLN A 34 22.92 -18.50 3.32
C GLN A 34 22.01 -18.71 2.10
N GLY A 35 22.15 -19.84 1.39
CA GLY A 35 21.31 -20.17 0.24
C GLY A 35 19.83 -20.30 0.60
N THR A 36 19.51 -21.06 1.65
CA THR A 36 18.13 -21.23 2.13
C THR A 36 17.53 -19.95 2.69
N ALA A 37 18.33 -19.13 3.39
CA ALA A 37 17.90 -17.81 3.87
C ALA A 37 17.54 -16.86 2.71
N MET A 38 18.34 -16.86 1.63
CA MET A 38 18.04 -16.05 0.43
C MET A 38 16.76 -16.50 -0.28
N VAL A 39 16.51 -17.81 -0.37
CA VAL A 39 15.25 -18.33 -0.96
C VAL A 39 14.06 -17.89 -0.12
N LEU A 40 14.12 -18.01 1.21
CA LEU A 40 13.05 -17.56 2.11
C LEU A 40 12.80 -16.06 2.01
N ALA A 41 13.85 -15.25 1.96
CA ALA A 41 13.74 -13.81 1.75
C ALA A 41 13.05 -13.48 0.41
N SER A 42 13.41 -14.20 -0.66
CA SER A 42 12.84 -14.00 -1.99
C SER A 42 11.35 -14.36 -2.03
N VAL A 43 10.96 -15.49 -1.42
CA VAL A 43 9.56 -15.89 -1.30
C VAL A 43 8.77 -14.87 -0.47
N PHE A 44 9.34 -14.41 0.65
CA PHE A 44 8.72 -13.38 1.48
C PHE A 44 8.46 -12.09 0.68
N ILE A 45 9.47 -11.58 -0.03
CA ILE A 45 9.33 -10.37 -0.87
C ILE A 45 8.28 -10.58 -1.97
N GLY A 46 8.27 -11.75 -2.62
CA GLY A 46 7.28 -12.09 -3.65
C GLY A 46 5.85 -12.04 -3.13
N ILE A 47 5.58 -12.70 -2.00
CA ILE A 47 4.27 -12.70 -1.34
C ILE A 47 3.90 -11.27 -0.91
N ASN A 48 4.85 -10.53 -0.35
CA ASN A 48 4.61 -9.14 0.07
C ASN A 48 4.20 -8.26 -1.12
N ASN A 49 4.89 -8.34 -2.26
CA ASN A 49 4.51 -7.55 -3.42
C ASN A 49 3.17 -7.99 -4.02
N PHE A 50 2.88 -9.29 -4.03
CA PHE A 50 1.61 -9.82 -4.57
C PHE A 50 0.39 -9.31 -3.79
N PHE A 51 0.42 -9.43 -2.46
CA PHE A 51 -0.69 -9.05 -1.57
C PHE A 51 -0.59 -7.62 -1.03
N SER A 52 0.25 -6.75 -1.59
CA SER A 52 0.42 -5.37 -1.09
C SER A 52 -0.64 -4.39 -1.61
N GLY A 53 -1.50 -4.81 -2.54
CA GLY A 53 -2.33 -3.89 -3.30
C GLY A 53 -1.70 -3.39 -4.60
N PHE A 54 -0.43 -3.76 -4.87
CA PHE A 54 0.27 -3.39 -6.11
C PHE A 54 -0.11 -4.27 -7.31
N ILE A 55 0.03 -5.60 -7.19
CA ILE A 55 -0.30 -6.55 -8.26
C ILE A 55 -1.79 -6.90 -8.23
N VAL A 56 -2.26 -7.37 -7.07
CA VAL A 56 -3.68 -7.64 -6.84
C VAL A 56 -4.27 -6.39 -6.20
N ARG A 57 -5.40 -5.92 -6.72
CA ARG A 57 -6.03 -4.71 -6.21
C ARG A 57 -6.74 -4.99 -4.87
N PRO A 58 -6.76 -4.03 -3.92
CA PRO A 58 -7.42 -4.19 -2.62
C PRO A 58 -8.88 -4.67 -2.71
N GLN A 59 -9.63 -4.20 -3.70
CA GLN A 59 -11.06 -4.51 -3.88
C GLN A 59 -11.33 -5.99 -4.16
N GLN A 60 -10.35 -6.72 -4.69
CA GLN A 60 -10.48 -8.14 -4.96
C GLN A 60 -10.12 -9.00 -3.73
N MET A 61 -9.42 -8.41 -2.75
CA MET A 61 -8.95 -9.08 -1.54
C MET A 61 -9.86 -8.81 -0.34
N ILE A 62 -10.38 -7.59 -0.21
CA ILE A 62 -11.29 -7.18 0.86
C ILE A 62 -12.67 -7.82 0.61
N GLY A 63 -13.18 -8.56 1.59
CA GLY A 63 -14.42 -9.34 1.47
C GLY A 63 -14.22 -10.84 1.18
N ASN A 64 -12.97 -11.26 0.94
CA ASN A 64 -12.59 -12.66 0.72
C ASN A 64 -11.61 -13.16 1.80
N PHE A 65 -11.32 -14.47 1.78
CA PHE A 65 -10.34 -15.10 2.67
C PHE A 65 -8.94 -14.44 2.63
N TRP A 66 -8.56 -13.90 1.47
CA TRP A 66 -7.26 -13.22 1.24
C TRP A 66 -7.11 -11.87 1.95
N VAL A 67 -8.16 -11.39 2.64
CA VAL A 67 -8.08 -10.18 3.46
C VAL A 67 -7.03 -10.33 4.59
N ILE A 68 -6.87 -11.54 5.14
CA ILE A 68 -5.91 -11.81 6.21
C ILE A 68 -4.48 -11.60 5.71
N THR A 69 -4.16 -12.15 4.55
CA THR A 69 -2.83 -11.98 3.92
C THR A 69 -2.55 -10.53 3.55
N TYR A 70 -3.59 -9.78 3.17
CA TYR A 70 -3.49 -8.35 2.89
C TYR A 70 -3.18 -7.51 4.15
N ILE A 71 -3.86 -7.79 5.28
CA ILE A 71 -3.70 -7.04 6.53
C ILE A 71 -2.35 -7.31 7.22
N ILE A 72 -1.85 -8.55 7.15
CA ILE A 72 -0.59 -8.93 7.81
C ILE A 72 0.63 -8.41 7.04
N ASN A 73 0.49 -8.23 5.74
CA ASN A 73 1.57 -7.88 4.85
C ASN A 73 2.03 -6.42 5.06
N PRO A 74 3.27 -6.16 5.51
CA PRO A 74 3.77 -4.79 5.70
C PRO A 74 3.77 -3.99 4.40
N GLY A 75 3.90 -4.67 3.25
CA GLY A 75 3.84 -4.04 1.94
C GLY A 75 2.56 -3.24 1.74
N HIS A 76 1.40 -3.73 2.20
CA HIS A 76 0.15 -3.00 2.03
C HIS A 76 0.20 -1.58 2.64
N TYR A 77 0.65 -1.47 3.89
CA TYR A 77 0.72 -0.18 4.58
C TYR A 77 1.73 0.78 3.94
N VAL A 78 2.83 0.24 3.40
CA VAL A 78 3.81 1.01 2.62
C VAL A 78 3.19 1.53 1.34
N TYR A 79 2.60 0.66 0.51
CA TYR A 79 2.06 1.05 -0.79
C TYR A 79 0.91 2.04 -0.66
N GLU A 80 0.02 1.85 0.31
CA GLU A 80 -1.01 2.82 0.63
C GLU A 80 -0.41 4.18 1.00
N GLY A 81 0.64 4.18 1.84
CA GLY A 81 1.36 5.40 2.22
C GLY A 81 2.06 6.09 1.05
N LEU A 82 2.70 5.33 0.16
CA LEU A 82 3.39 5.83 -1.03
C LEU A 82 2.42 6.45 -2.03
N VAL A 83 1.36 5.72 -2.40
CA VAL A 83 0.36 6.16 -3.36
C VAL A 83 -0.38 7.38 -2.83
N THR A 84 -0.84 7.33 -1.58
CA THR A 84 -1.52 8.47 -0.96
C THR A 84 -0.57 9.66 -0.91
N SER A 85 0.70 9.49 -0.53
CA SER A 85 1.66 10.62 -0.50
C SER A 85 1.94 11.23 -1.88
N ALA A 86 1.97 10.40 -2.93
CA ALA A 86 2.30 10.85 -4.29
C ALA A 86 1.15 11.61 -4.97
N PHE A 87 -0.09 11.12 -4.81
CA PHE A 87 -1.27 11.67 -5.50
C PHE A 87 -2.13 12.57 -4.62
N TRP A 88 -1.83 12.70 -3.33
CA TRP A 88 -2.57 13.59 -2.44
C TRP A 88 -2.47 15.05 -2.88
N ASN A 89 -3.63 15.71 -3.00
CA ASN A 89 -3.76 17.07 -3.53
C ASN A 89 -3.17 17.23 -4.94
N ASP A 90 -3.22 16.18 -5.75
CA ASP A 90 -2.94 16.28 -7.18
C ASP A 90 -4.20 16.68 -7.96
N TYR A 91 -4.20 17.93 -8.42
CA TYR A 91 -5.32 18.53 -9.17
C TYR A 91 -5.19 18.38 -10.69
N ARG A 92 -4.19 17.62 -11.17
CA ARG A 92 -4.10 17.31 -12.61
C ARG A 92 -5.34 16.52 -13.02
N THR A 93 -5.91 16.86 -14.17
CA THR A 93 -7.09 16.17 -14.69
C THR A 93 -6.68 14.86 -15.36
N VAL A 94 -7.53 13.86 -15.21
CA VAL A 94 -7.43 12.54 -15.83
C VAL A 94 -8.71 12.32 -16.61
N ILE A 95 -8.54 11.91 -17.87
CA ILE A 95 -9.64 11.59 -18.76
C ILE A 95 -10.01 10.13 -18.56
N VAL A 96 -11.27 9.89 -18.21
CA VAL A 96 -11.83 8.57 -17.99
C VAL A 96 -12.84 8.29 -19.09
N ALA A 97 -12.52 7.36 -19.98
CA ALA A 97 -13.42 6.97 -21.07
C ALA A 97 -14.65 6.20 -20.52
N ASN A 98 -15.79 6.35 -21.18
CA ASN A 98 -17.04 5.64 -20.85
C ASN A 98 -16.88 4.12 -20.78
N ALA A 99 -16.05 3.54 -21.66
CA ALA A 99 -15.74 2.11 -21.66
C ALA A 99 -14.89 1.63 -20.46
N SER A 100 -14.43 2.52 -19.58
CA SER A 100 -13.62 2.14 -18.43
C SER A 100 -14.48 1.64 -17.27
N GLN A 101 -13.96 0.70 -16.49
CA GLN A 101 -14.62 0.17 -15.29
C GLN A 101 -14.90 1.24 -14.21
N TYR A 102 -14.23 2.39 -14.27
CA TYR A 102 -14.32 3.46 -13.28
C TYR A 102 -15.28 4.57 -13.66
N TYR A 103 -15.69 4.63 -14.93
CA TYR A 103 -16.59 5.67 -15.41
C TYR A 103 -17.90 5.66 -14.63
N VAL A 104 -18.52 4.49 -14.48
CA VAL A 104 -19.79 4.32 -13.75
C VAL A 104 -19.63 4.66 -12.27
N GLU A 105 -18.52 4.26 -11.64
CA GLU A 105 -18.27 4.57 -10.22
C GLU A 105 -18.11 6.09 -9.99
N LEU A 106 -17.31 6.74 -10.83
CA LEU A 106 -17.00 8.17 -10.70
C LEU A 106 -18.16 9.10 -11.08
N THR A 107 -19.09 8.62 -11.90
CA THR A 107 -20.32 9.34 -12.29
C THR A 107 -21.54 8.97 -11.43
N SER A 108 -21.39 7.99 -10.53
CA SER A 108 -22.52 7.54 -9.71
C SER A 108 -22.93 8.58 -8.67
N PRO A 109 -24.25 8.82 -8.51
CA PRO A 109 -24.75 9.71 -7.48
C PRO A 109 -24.45 9.14 -6.09
N GLY A 110 -24.03 10.01 -5.16
CA GLY A 110 -23.64 9.62 -3.81
C GLY A 110 -22.19 9.11 -3.70
N TYR A 111 -21.35 9.36 -4.70
CA TYR A 111 -19.92 9.08 -4.62
C TYR A 111 -19.29 9.78 -3.40
N VAL A 112 -18.58 9.02 -2.57
CA VAL A 112 -17.84 9.55 -1.42
C VAL A 112 -16.40 9.74 -1.84
N GLY A 113 -15.97 10.98 -2.00
CA GLY A 113 -14.59 11.31 -2.35
C GLY A 113 -13.62 11.13 -1.20
N GLN A 114 -12.34 11.30 -1.51
CA GLN A 114 -11.25 11.03 -0.57
C GLN A 114 -11.29 11.89 0.70
N ASN A 115 -11.86 13.09 0.62
CA ASN A 115 -12.06 13.99 1.76
C ASN A 115 -13.35 13.69 2.54
N ASN A 116 -14.00 12.55 2.29
CA ASN A 116 -15.31 12.20 2.83
C ASN A 116 -16.39 13.20 2.40
N THR A 117 -16.20 13.82 1.23
CA THR A 117 -17.14 14.72 0.56
C THR A 117 -18.11 13.89 -0.25
N LEU A 118 -19.41 14.03 0.02
CA LEU A 118 -20.45 13.38 -0.75
C LEU A 118 -20.74 14.21 -2.00
N TYR A 119 -20.61 13.60 -3.17
CA TYR A 119 -20.95 14.23 -4.44
C TYR A 119 -22.32 13.73 -4.90
N GLU A 120 -23.30 14.63 -4.97
CA GLU A 120 -24.68 14.29 -5.35
C GLU A 120 -24.78 13.74 -6.78
N ASN A 121 -23.95 14.25 -7.69
CA ASN A 121 -23.96 13.90 -9.12
C ASN A 121 -22.69 13.15 -9.59
N GLY A 122 -21.94 12.56 -8.65
CA GLY A 122 -20.62 11.99 -8.94
C GLY A 122 -19.50 13.05 -8.93
N VAL A 123 -18.26 12.59 -8.97
CA VAL A 123 -17.05 13.45 -8.93
C VAL A 123 -16.51 13.79 -10.33
N CYS A 124 -16.99 13.08 -11.35
CA CYS A 124 -16.56 13.27 -12.73
C CYS A 124 -17.46 14.27 -13.46
N GLU A 125 -16.86 15.25 -14.14
CA GLU A 125 -17.59 16.13 -15.05
C GLU A 125 -17.74 15.43 -16.41
N VAL A 126 -18.98 15.07 -16.77
CA VAL A 126 -19.31 14.40 -18.03
C VAL A 126 -19.39 15.44 -19.15
N MET A 127 -18.69 15.19 -20.26
CA MET A 127 -18.73 16.08 -21.42
C MET A 127 -20.04 15.93 -22.21
N ASP A 128 -20.37 16.92 -23.03
CA ASP A 128 -21.63 17.00 -23.78
C ASP A 128 -21.90 15.77 -24.69
N ASP A 129 -20.84 15.09 -25.13
CA ASP A 129 -20.91 13.89 -25.97
C ASP A 129 -21.01 12.58 -25.18
N GLY A 130 -20.88 12.63 -23.84
CA GLY A 130 -20.92 11.48 -22.94
C GLY A 130 -19.84 10.42 -23.19
N SER A 131 -18.78 10.77 -23.94
CA SER A 131 -17.78 9.81 -24.39
C SER A 131 -16.65 9.60 -23.35
N TYR A 132 -16.34 10.66 -22.60
CA TYR A 132 -15.43 10.64 -21.47
C TYR A 132 -15.88 11.61 -20.37
N CYS A 133 -15.30 11.44 -19.19
CA CYS A 133 -15.45 12.38 -18.09
C CYS A 133 -14.09 12.79 -17.55
N GLU A 134 -14.00 14.00 -17.03
CA GLU A 134 -12.78 14.53 -16.42
C GLU A 134 -12.88 14.49 -14.89
N VAL A 135 -11.82 14.02 -14.25
CA VAL A 135 -11.70 13.94 -12.80
C VAL A 135 -10.28 14.29 -12.37
N THR A 136 -10.10 14.77 -11.14
CA THR A 136 -8.76 14.97 -10.60
C THR A 136 -8.02 13.64 -10.41
N ALA A 137 -6.70 13.64 -10.62
CA ALA A 137 -5.86 12.45 -10.44
C ALA A 137 -5.99 11.85 -9.04
N ASN A 138 -6.16 12.70 -8.03
CA ASN A 138 -6.37 12.27 -6.66
C ASN A 138 -7.65 11.44 -6.47
N GLU A 139 -8.79 11.91 -6.97
CA GLU A 139 -10.07 11.20 -6.87
C GLU A 139 -10.09 9.97 -7.79
N PHE A 140 -9.46 10.03 -8.96
CA PHE A 140 -9.25 8.87 -9.83
C PHE A 140 -8.49 7.77 -9.11
N VAL A 141 -7.36 8.09 -8.48
CA VAL A 141 -6.56 7.11 -7.72
C VAL A 141 -7.34 6.56 -6.53
N TYR A 142 -8.12 7.39 -5.86
CA TYR A 142 -8.97 6.95 -4.75
C TYR A 142 -10.03 5.93 -5.19
N ALA A 143 -10.74 6.20 -6.29
CA ALA A 143 -11.66 5.24 -6.90
C ALA A 143 -10.94 3.99 -7.43
N PHE A 144 -9.76 4.16 -8.05
CA PHE A 144 -8.96 3.06 -8.59
C PHE A 144 -8.62 2.00 -7.55
N PHE A 145 -8.38 2.41 -6.30
CA PHE A 145 -8.13 1.53 -5.15
C PHE A 145 -9.36 1.27 -4.27
N GLY A 146 -10.56 1.61 -4.77
CA GLY A 146 -11.84 1.23 -4.17
C GLY A 146 -12.08 1.93 -2.85
N GLN A 147 -11.66 3.19 -2.80
CA GLN A 147 -11.86 4.08 -1.67
C GLN A 147 -11.13 3.61 -0.39
N GLN A 148 -10.16 2.69 -0.53
CA GLN A 148 -9.41 2.18 0.61
C GLN A 148 -8.23 3.07 0.99
N TYR A 149 -7.62 3.74 0.00
CA TYR A 149 -6.38 4.51 0.18
C TYR A 149 -6.69 5.94 0.59
N GLY A 150 -6.86 6.15 1.90
CA GLY A 150 -7.22 7.43 2.49
C GLY A 150 -6.10 8.07 3.29
N ARG A 151 -6.03 9.41 3.31
CA ARG A 151 -5.07 10.15 4.16
C ARG A 151 -5.20 9.85 5.65
N ARG A 152 -6.40 9.48 6.11
CA ARG A 152 -6.64 9.07 7.50
C ARG A 152 -5.86 7.82 7.89
N ASN A 153 -5.48 6.99 6.93
CA ASN A 153 -4.74 5.76 7.16
C ASN A 153 -3.23 5.99 7.28
N ILE A 154 -2.69 7.13 6.82
CA ILE A 154 -1.26 7.47 6.93
C ILE A 154 -0.72 7.31 8.37
N PRO A 155 -1.29 7.94 9.42
CA PRO A 155 -0.76 7.80 10.77
C PRO A 155 -0.84 6.36 11.28
N ARG A 156 -1.94 5.65 10.98
CA ARG A 156 -2.09 4.22 11.31
C ARG A 156 -0.97 3.40 10.67
N ASN A 157 -0.70 3.63 9.39
CA ASN A 157 0.28 2.89 8.62
C ASN A 157 1.69 3.12 9.17
N VAL A 158 2.04 4.37 9.53
CA VAL A 158 3.33 4.67 10.17
C VAL A 158 3.48 3.93 11.50
N ILE A 159 2.45 3.93 12.35
CA ILE A 159 2.48 3.24 13.64
C ILE A 159 2.65 1.73 13.44
N VAL A 160 1.87 1.12 12.54
CA VAL A 160 1.95 -0.32 12.25
C VAL A 160 3.33 -0.68 11.72
N LEU A 161 3.88 0.08 10.77
CA LEU A 161 5.21 -0.17 10.21
C LEU A 161 6.32 -0.02 11.27
N ALA A 162 6.22 0.97 12.15
CA ALA A 162 7.14 1.13 13.27
C ALA A 162 7.08 -0.06 14.23
N CYS A 163 5.87 -0.53 14.58
CA CYS A 163 5.69 -1.72 15.40
C CYS A 163 6.27 -2.98 14.74
N ILE A 164 6.08 -3.16 13.43
CA ILE A 164 6.66 -4.28 12.68
C ILE A 164 8.19 -4.21 12.71
N LEU A 165 8.78 -3.04 12.49
CA LEU A 165 10.24 -2.88 12.57
C LEU A 165 10.79 -3.25 13.95
N VAL A 166 10.17 -2.74 15.02
CA VAL A 166 10.56 -3.04 16.39
C VAL A 166 10.40 -4.53 16.67
N GLY A 167 9.28 -5.13 16.26
CA GLY A 167 9.03 -6.56 16.39
C GLY A 167 10.10 -7.41 15.70
N VAL A 168 10.41 -7.13 14.44
CA VAL A 168 11.47 -7.82 13.69
C VAL A 168 12.82 -7.71 14.40
N ARG A 169 13.15 -6.54 14.96
CA ARG A 169 14.38 -6.35 15.74
C ARG A 169 14.41 -7.19 17.02
N ILE A 170 13.31 -7.23 17.76
CA ILE A 170 13.18 -8.07 18.96
C ILE A 170 13.35 -9.54 18.58
N PHE A 171 12.67 -10.01 17.52
CA PHE A 171 12.80 -11.39 17.06
C PHE A 171 14.21 -11.73 16.59
N THR A 172 14.89 -10.79 15.92
CA THR A 172 16.29 -10.98 15.50
C THR A 172 17.20 -11.13 16.72
N PHE A 173 17.01 -10.30 17.73
CA PHE A 173 17.77 -10.38 18.98
C PHE A 173 17.51 -11.69 19.74
N LEU A 174 16.24 -12.12 19.82
CA LEU A 174 15.87 -13.40 20.43
C LEU A 174 16.43 -14.60 19.66
N ALA A 175 16.40 -14.54 18.32
CA ALA A 175 16.99 -15.56 17.45
C ALA A 175 18.49 -15.67 17.72
N LEU A 176 19.21 -14.55 17.75
CA LEU A 176 20.64 -14.53 18.08
C LEU A 176 20.97 -15.08 19.48
N ARG A 177 20.11 -14.80 20.47
CA ARG A 177 20.31 -15.24 21.85
C ARG A 177 20.04 -16.73 22.05
N ASN A 178 18.98 -17.26 21.44
CA ASN A 178 18.53 -18.63 21.66
C ASN A 178 19.12 -19.62 20.65
N LEU A 179 19.32 -19.19 19.40
CA LEU A 179 20.06 -19.96 18.40
C LEU A 179 21.53 -19.62 18.56
N THR A 180 22.12 -20.12 19.65
CA THR A 180 23.58 -20.24 19.72
C THR A 180 23.98 -21.11 18.52
N TYR A 181 24.56 -20.47 17.51
CA TYR A 181 25.38 -21.15 16.51
C TYR A 181 26.58 -21.72 17.28
N SER A 182 26.34 -22.88 17.90
CA SER A 182 27.40 -23.76 18.41
C SER A 182 28.19 -24.15 17.18
N GLY A 183 29.33 -23.49 17.01
CA GLY A 183 30.26 -23.75 15.92
C GLY A 183 30.59 -25.23 15.90
N LYS A 184 30.18 -25.87 14.81
CA LYS A 184 30.86 -27.04 14.25
C LYS A 184 31.16 -26.72 12.80
#